data_AF-A0A067GDD5-F1
#
_entry.id   AF-A0A067GDD5-F1
#
_cell.length_a   1.000
_cell.length_b   1.000
_cell.length_c   1.000
_cell.angle_alpha   90.00
_cell.angle_beta   90.00
_cell.angle_gamma   90.00
#
_symmetry.space_group_name_H-M   'P 1'
#
loop_
_entity.id
_entity.type
_entity.pdbx_description
1 polymer ?
#
loop_
_entity_poly.entity_id
_entity_poly.type
_entity_poly.pdbx_seq_one_letter_code
_entity_poly.pdbx_strand_id
1 'polypeptide(L)'
;MRLLLMLLLECLLFTLLVTESFARRLPGFSPAKVLDFGAGTGSAFWALREVWPRSLEKVNLVEPSQSMQRAGQSLMQGPKDLPLIHSYNSIQALNKDISKSEREHDLVIASYVLGEVPSLQDRITIVRQLWDLTRDVLVLVEPGTPQGSSIISQMRSHILWMEKRKSRKYEARKSKDTNKETSKDLVTLRSGVHIVAPCPHEGRCPLENSGKYCHFVQRLQRTTSQRAYKRSKSEPLRGFEDEKFSFVAFRRGERPRERWPLDGMKFDTLKEQHAKRNPEDLEIDYEDLLRLQAEAEVEPCKKEDLVNYESDEVQDDTVDSDKDQEKGEEETIPADLGGGWGRIIFSPVRRGRQVAMDVCRSIKRDGSEGSFQHLVFTRSKNPTLHRLAKKSLWGDLWPF
;
A
#
# COMPACT_ATOMS: atom_id res chain seq x y z
N MET A 1 12.61 -13.01 -20.52
CA MET A 1 12.93 -11.79 -19.74
C MET A 1 11.87 -10.69 -19.84
N ARG A 2 11.44 -10.26 -21.04
CA ARG A 2 10.52 -9.10 -21.19
C ARG A 2 9.18 -9.21 -20.44
N LEU A 3 8.51 -10.37 -20.46
CA LEU A 3 7.25 -10.58 -19.72
C LEU A 3 7.44 -10.56 -18.19
N LEU A 4 8.61 -10.99 -17.73
CA LEU A 4 8.94 -11.05 -16.31
C LEU A 4 9.18 -9.64 -15.75
N LEU A 5 9.90 -8.80 -16.51
CA LEU A 5 10.13 -7.39 -16.17
C LEU A 5 8.81 -6.59 -16.05
N MET A 6 7.76 -7.02 -16.75
CA MET A 6 6.45 -6.39 -16.74
C MET A 6 5.67 -6.69 -15.45
N LEU A 7 5.59 -7.96 -15.03
CA LEU A 7 4.98 -8.36 -13.74
C LEU A 7 5.74 -7.75 -12.55
N LEU A 8 7.06 -7.56 -12.70
CA LEU A 8 7.90 -6.87 -11.72
C LEU A 8 7.48 -5.42 -11.48
N LEU A 9 7.25 -4.66 -12.55
CA LEU A 9 6.84 -3.25 -12.45
C LEU A 9 5.47 -3.09 -11.80
N GLU A 10 4.53 -3.97 -12.14
CA GLU A 10 3.18 -4.01 -11.54
C GLU A 10 3.31 -4.23 -10.02
N CYS A 11 3.85 -5.38 -9.59
CA CYS A 11 3.99 -5.69 -8.17
C CYS A 11 4.83 -4.66 -7.39
N LEU A 12 5.89 -4.11 -8.00
CA LEU A 12 6.75 -3.09 -7.40
C LEU A 12 5.96 -1.84 -7.01
N LEU A 13 5.15 -1.31 -7.94
CA LEU A 13 4.39 -0.07 -7.73
C LEU A 13 3.30 -0.24 -6.67
N PHE A 14 2.65 -1.40 -6.57
CA PHE A 14 1.69 -1.67 -5.49
C PHE A 14 2.37 -1.76 -4.14
N THR A 15 3.45 -2.52 -4.04
CA THR A 15 4.16 -2.65 -2.77
C THR A 15 4.75 -1.31 -2.34
N LEU A 16 5.25 -0.50 -3.28
CA LEU A 16 5.72 0.86 -3.01
C LEU A 16 4.60 1.76 -2.48
N LEU A 17 3.44 1.81 -3.15
CA LEU A 17 2.32 2.62 -2.68
C LEU A 17 1.81 2.19 -1.31
N VAL A 18 1.69 0.88 -1.08
CA VAL A 18 1.26 0.33 0.21
C VAL A 18 2.28 0.67 1.30
N THR A 19 3.58 0.49 1.03
CA THR A 19 4.66 0.78 1.98
C THR A 19 4.75 2.26 2.30
N GLU A 20 4.69 3.15 1.31
CA GLU A 20 4.57 4.59 1.54
C GLU A 20 3.32 4.94 2.36
N SER A 21 2.17 4.34 2.03
CA SER A 21 0.91 4.66 2.68
C SER A 21 0.91 4.35 4.17
N PHE A 22 1.61 3.30 4.63
CA PHE A 22 1.71 3.01 6.06
C PHE A 22 2.96 3.65 6.68
N ALA A 23 4.07 3.81 5.95
CA ALA A 23 5.25 4.53 6.43
C ALA A 23 4.90 5.97 6.81
N ARG A 24 4.07 6.66 6.01
CA ARG A 24 3.53 7.99 6.36
C ARG A 24 2.76 7.98 7.67
N ARG A 25 2.10 6.87 8.02
CA ARG A 25 1.35 6.73 9.27
C ARG A 25 2.23 6.33 10.45
N LEU A 26 3.44 5.88 10.19
CA LEU A 26 4.40 5.39 11.18
C LEU A 26 5.75 6.10 10.97
N PRO A 27 5.87 7.42 11.25
CA PRO A 27 7.04 8.22 10.87
C PRO A 27 8.37 7.83 11.55
N GLY A 28 8.32 7.00 12.60
CA GLY A 28 9.51 6.41 13.24
C GLY A 28 9.76 4.94 12.89
N PHE A 29 8.95 4.35 12.01
CA PHE A 29 9.12 2.95 11.62
C PHE A 29 10.23 2.82 10.57
N SER A 30 11.21 1.98 10.88
CA SER A 30 12.41 1.75 10.09
C SER A 30 12.81 0.28 10.25
N PRO A 31 12.32 -0.63 9.39
CA PRO A 31 12.52 -2.06 9.55
C PRO A 31 13.96 -2.46 9.22
N ALA A 32 14.58 -3.29 10.07
CA ALA A 32 15.90 -3.87 9.81
C ALA A 32 15.81 -5.28 9.24
N LYS A 33 14.90 -6.09 9.77
CA LYS A 33 14.65 -7.46 9.32
C LYS A 33 13.31 -7.57 8.63
N VAL A 34 13.30 -8.04 7.38
CA VAL A 34 12.07 -8.18 6.59
C VAL A 34 11.89 -9.61 6.10
N LEU A 35 10.64 -10.08 6.10
CA LEU A 35 10.22 -11.31 5.45
C LEU A 35 9.23 -10.99 4.33
N ASP A 36 9.55 -11.43 3.11
CA ASP A 36 8.67 -11.35 1.95
C ASP A 36 8.18 -12.76 1.60
N PHE A 37 6.89 -13.02 1.82
CA PHE A 37 6.26 -14.31 1.58
C PHE A 37 5.50 -14.30 0.26
N GLY A 38 5.81 -15.26 -0.62
CA GLY A 38 5.38 -15.19 -2.02
C GLY A 38 6.18 -14.16 -2.80
N ALA A 39 7.49 -14.08 -2.53
CA ALA A 39 8.34 -13.01 -3.06
C ALA A 39 8.38 -12.96 -4.59
N GLY A 40 8.12 -14.07 -5.28
CA GLY A 40 8.26 -14.16 -6.72
C GLY A 40 9.66 -13.80 -7.16
N THR A 41 9.78 -12.71 -7.92
CA THR A 41 11.05 -12.13 -8.38
C THR A 41 11.66 -11.11 -7.41
N GLY A 42 11.05 -10.91 -6.24
CA GLY A 42 11.49 -9.96 -5.20
C GLY A 42 11.14 -8.52 -5.51
N SER A 43 9.96 -8.24 -6.08
CA SER A 43 9.50 -6.86 -6.33
C SER A 43 9.34 -6.06 -5.03
N ALA A 44 8.87 -6.68 -3.95
CA ALA A 44 8.72 -6.02 -2.66
C ALA A 44 10.06 -5.52 -2.10
N PHE A 45 11.15 -6.26 -2.32
CA PHE A 45 12.50 -5.82 -1.93
C PHE A 45 12.87 -4.45 -2.51
N TRP A 46 12.58 -4.21 -3.79
CA TRP A 46 12.86 -2.93 -4.44
C TRP A 46 12.01 -1.79 -3.88
N ALA A 47 10.73 -2.04 -3.62
CA ALA A 47 9.85 -1.07 -2.96
C ALA A 47 10.38 -0.70 -1.56
N LEU A 48 10.82 -1.69 -0.79
CA LEU A 48 11.37 -1.47 0.55
C LEU A 48 12.67 -0.64 0.52
N ARG A 49 13.53 -0.88 -0.48
CA ARG A 49 14.76 -0.11 -0.65
C ARG A 49 14.48 1.36 -0.99
N GLU A 50 13.43 1.63 -1.76
CA GLU A 50 13.01 2.99 -2.08
C GLU A 50 12.50 3.74 -0.82
N VAL A 51 11.65 3.09 -0.03
CA VAL A 51 11.06 3.71 1.18
C VAL A 51 12.05 3.78 2.33
N TRP A 52 12.92 2.76 2.50
CA TRP A 52 13.90 2.66 3.57
C TRP A 52 15.29 2.26 3.07
N PRO A 53 16.01 3.16 2.38
CA PRO A 53 17.26 2.83 1.68
C PRO A 53 18.43 2.41 2.59
N ARG A 54 18.39 2.75 3.88
CA ARG A 54 19.50 2.52 4.83
C ARG A 54 19.13 1.74 6.08
N SER A 55 17.88 1.29 6.21
CA SER A 55 17.46 0.56 7.40
C SER A 55 17.58 -0.94 7.24
N LEU A 56 17.46 -1.46 6.02
CA LEU A 56 17.39 -2.89 5.75
C LEU A 56 18.75 -3.54 6.02
N GLU A 57 18.78 -4.48 6.96
CA GLU A 57 19.96 -5.27 7.29
C GLU A 57 19.85 -6.69 6.71
N LYS A 58 18.66 -7.30 6.85
CA LYS A 58 18.39 -8.69 6.41
C LYS A 58 17.02 -8.80 5.77
N VAL A 59 16.96 -9.43 4.60
CA VAL A 59 15.72 -9.68 3.86
C VAL A 59 15.61 -11.17 3.54
N ASN A 60 14.59 -11.82 4.10
CA ASN A 60 14.29 -13.21 3.83
C ASN A 60 13.17 -13.30 2.80
N LEU A 61 13.42 -13.96 1.69
CA LEU A 61 12.46 -14.17 0.60
C LEU A 61 11.98 -15.62 0.64
N VAL A 62 10.67 -15.84 0.70
CA VAL A 62 10.06 -17.18 0.61
C VAL A 62 9.31 -17.27 -0.70
N GLU A 63 9.80 -18.11 -1.62
CA GLU A 63 9.23 -18.32 -2.95
C GLU A 63 9.41 -19.80 -3.35
N PRO A 64 8.36 -20.59 -3.57
CA PRO A 64 8.53 -21.99 -3.96
C PRO A 64 9.10 -22.20 -5.38
N SER A 65 8.85 -21.27 -6.31
CA SER A 65 9.28 -21.41 -7.71
C SER A 65 10.76 -21.08 -7.88
N GLN A 66 11.57 -22.11 -8.16
CA GLN A 66 13.01 -21.94 -8.44
C GLN A 66 13.27 -21.04 -9.66
N SER A 67 12.37 -21.01 -10.64
CA SER A 67 12.50 -20.14 -11.82
C SER A 67 12.33 -18.68 -11.44
N MET A 68 11.38 -18.36 -10.55
CA MET A 68 11.19 -17.00 -10.04
C MET A 68 12.35 -16.56 -9.15
N GLN A 69 12.83 -17.45 -8.28
CA GLN A 69 14.01 -17.18 -7.45
C GLN A 69 15.25 -16.85 -8.30
N ARG A 70 15.58 -17.69 -9.30
CA ARG A 70 16.73 -17.45 -10.19
C ARG A 70 16.60 -16.11 -10.92
N ALA A 71 15.41 -15.77 -11.36
CA ALA A 71 15.19 -14.51 -12.03
C ALA A 71 15.26 -13.31 -11.08
N GLY A 72 14.73 -13.43 -9.86
CA GLY A 72 14.89 -12.42 -8.81
C GLY A 72 16.35 -12.20 -8.43
N GLN A 73 17.12 -13.27 -8.27
CA GLN A 73 18.57 -13.20 -8.04
C GLN A 73 19.28 -12.47 -9.19
N SER A 74 18.93 -12.77 -10.44
CA SER A 74 19.50 -12.08 -11.61
C SER A 74 19.19 -10.58 -11.62
N LEU A 75 18.04 -10.16 -11.10
CA LEU A 75 17.66 -8.74 -11.02
C LEU A 75 18.36 -8.02 -9.88
N MET A 76 18.62 -8.73 -8.78
CA MET A 76 19.35 -8.20 -7.62
C MET A 76 20.86 -8.16 -7.84
N GLN A 77 21.38 -8.66 -8.96
CA GLN A 77 22.79 -8.50 -9.34
C GLN A 77 23.05 -7.06 -9.82
N GLY A 78 24.09 -6.42 -9.30
CA GLY A 78 24.57 -5.12 -9.79
C GLY A 78 24.65 -4.01 -8.75
N PRO A 79 23.61 -3.76 -7.92
CA PRO A 79 23.67 -2.70 -6.93
C PRO A 79 24.74 -2.94 -5.88
N LYS A 80 25.50 -1.90 -5.54
CA LYS A 80 26.37 -1.88 -4.35
C LYS A 80 25.49 -1.71 -3.10
N ASP A 81 26.02 -2.11 -1.94
CA ASP A 81 25.37 -2.00 -0.62
C ASP A 81 24.00 -2.68 -0.52
N LEU A 82 23.95 -3.97 -0.88
CA LEU A 82 22.76 -4.79 -0.67
C LEU A 82 22.69 -5.28 0.79
N PRO A 83 21.49 -5.34 1.39
CA PRO A 83 21.31 -6.05 2.65
C PRO A 83 21.59 -7.53 2.49
N LEU A 84 21.67 -8.26 3.60
CA LEU A 84 21.81 -9.70 3.59
C LEU A 84 20.52 -10.37 3.10
N ILE A 85 20.52 -10.85 1.86
CA ILE A 85 19.35 -11.48 1.22
C ILE A 85 19.47 -13.00 1.29
N HIS A 86 18.47 -13.67 1.87
CA HIS A 86 18.35 -15.13 1.85
C HIS A 86 17.08 -15.55 1.13
N SER A 87 17.18 -16.58 0.29
CA SER A 87 16.04 -17.16 -0.42
C SER A 87 15.72 -18.55 0.12
N TYR A 88 14.44 -18.78 0.41
CA TYR A 88 13.93 -20.03 0.92
C TYR A 88 12.78 -20.51 0.04
N ASN A 89 12.66 -21.83 -0.12
CA ASN A 89 11.55 -22.43 -0.86
C ASN A 89 10.24 -22.50 -0.06
N SER A 90 10.30 -22.34 1.26
CA SER A 90 9.17 -22.55 2.16
C SER A 90 9.42 -21.93 3.55
N ILE A 91 8.33 -21.68 4.29
CA ILE A 91 8.39 -21.25 5.69
C ILE A 91 9.07 -22.32 6.57
N GLN A 92 8.94 -23.60 6.21
CA GLN A 92 9.58 -24.70 6.94
C GLN A 92 11.10 -24.68 6.79
N ALA A 93 11.61 -24.39 5.59
CA ALA A 93 13.05 -24.22 5.36
C ALA A 93 13.59 -23.01 6.13
N LEU A 94 12.89 -21.87 6.05
CA LEU A 94 13.18 -20.67 6.84
C LEU A 94 13.30 -21.00 8.34
N ASN A 95 12.33 -21.70 8.90
CA ASN A 95 12.30 -22.03 10.34
C ASN A 95 13.39 -23.01 10.79
N LYS A 96 13.96 -23.81 9.88
CA LYS A 96 15.06 -24.73 10.17
C LYS A 96 16.41 -24.01 10.20
N ASP A 97 16.57 -23.02 9.34
CA ASP A 97 17.82 -22.27 9.17
C ASP A 97 17.97 -21.15 10.22
N ILE A 98 16.85 -20.51 10.57
CA ILE A 98 16.86 -19.35 11.48
C ILE A 98 16.90 -19.76 12.95
N SER A 99 17.83 -19.16 13.71
CA SER A 99 17.93 -19.31 15.16
C SER A 99 16.70 -18.74 15.89
N LYS A 100 16.42 -19.21 17.12
CA LYS A 100 15.24 -18.73 17.88
C LYS A 100 15.22 -17.22 18.10
N SER A 101 16.38 -16.57 18.24
CA SER A 101 16.52 -15.12 18.42
C SER A 101 16.29 -14.31 17.15
N GLU A 102 16.44 -14.93 15.98
CA GLU A 102 16.28 -14.28 14.67
C GLU A 102 14.91 -14.52 14.02
N ARG A 103 14.06 -15.30 14.67
CA ARG A 103 12.78 -15.76 14.10
C ARG A 103 11.78 -14.64 13.79
N GLU A 104 11.78 -13.58 14.59
CA GLU A 104 10.84 -12.45 14.43
C GLU A 104 11.41 -11.40 13.47
N HIS A 105 10.56 -10.92 12.55
CA HIS A 105 10.86 -9.91 11.53
C HIS A 105 10.10 -8.62 11.80
N ASP A 106 10.72 -7.48 11.55
CA ASP A 106 10.16 -6.16 11.85
C ASP A 106 8.98 -5.87 10.93
N LEU A 107 9.10 -6.33 9.69
CA LEU A 107 8.08 -6.26 8.65
C LEU A 107 7.91 -7.62 8.00
N VAL A 108 6.67 -8.07 7.87
CA VAL A 108 6.30 -9.25 7.07
C VAL A 108 5.33 -8.78 5.98
N ILE A 109 5.61 -9.12 4.73
CA ILE A 109 4.76 -8.80 3.58
C ILE A 109 4.31 -10.11 2.93
N ALA A 110 3.03 -10.19 2.57
CA ALA A 110 2.49 -11.20 1.68
C ALA A 110 1.68 -10.51 0.58
N SER A 111 2.21 -10.50 -0.63
CA SER A 111 1.67 -9.74 -1.76
C SER A 111 1.24 -10.71 -2.87
N TYR A 112 -0.04 -10.70 -3.23
CA TYR A 112 -0.60 -11.49 -4.36
C TYR A 112 -0.42 -13.01 -4.24
N VAL A 113 -0.32 -13.54 -3.01
CA VAL A 113 -0.02 -14.97 -2.76
C VAL A 113 -1.16 -15.73 -2.06
N LEU A 114 -2.00 -15.07 -1.27
CA LEU A 114 -3.07 -15.75 -0.54
C LEU A 114 -4.19 -16.16 -1.49
N GLY A 115 -4.40 -15.42 -2.59
CA GLY A 115 -5.31 -15.79 -3.67
C GLY A 115 -4.98 -17.11 -4.36
N GLU A 116 -3.71 -17.53 -4.36
CA GLU A 116 -3.24 -18.78 -4.95
C GLU A 116 -3.55 -20.00 -4.07
N VAL A 117 -3.83 -19.77 -2.78
CA VAL A 117 -4.14 -20.83 -1.81
C VAL A 117 -5.66 -21.07 -1.80
N PRO A 118 -6.16 -22.20 -2.30
CA PRO A 118 -7.60 -22.40 -2.51
C PRO A 118 -8.39 -22.55 -1.20
N SER A 119 -7.82 -23.25 -0.21
CA SER A 119 -8.47 -23.54 1.06
C SER A 119 -8.43 -22.36 2.02
N LEU A 120 -9.59 -21.99 2.57
CA LEU A 120 -9.68 -20.98 3.64
C LEU A 120 -8.87 -21.38 4.88
N GLN A 121 -8.88 -22.66 5.23
CA GLN A 121 -8.16 -23.17 6.40
C GLN A 121 -6.65 -23.06 6.21
N ASP A 122 -6.16 -23.28 4.99
CA ASP A 122 -4.73 -23.16 4.68
C ASP A 122 -4.31 -21.69 4.66
N ARG A 123 -5.13 -20.80 4.08
CA ARG A 123 -4.91 -19.33 4.16
C ARG A 123 -4.81 -18.87 5.61
N ILE A 124 -5.75 -19.30 6.46
CA ILE A 124 -5.72 -18.99 7.90
C ILE A 124 -4.44 -19.51 8.55
N THR A 125 -4.03 -20.74 8.23
CA THR A 125 -2.83 -21.35 8.81
C THR A 125 -1.56 -20.58 8.42
N ILE A 126 -1.43 -20.22 7.14
CA ILE A 126 -0.32 -19.40 6.62
C ILE A 126 -0.30 -18.03 7.32
N VAL A 127 -1.42 -17.31 7.35
CA VAL A 127 -1.49 -15.98 7.96
C VAL A 127 -1.16 -16.02 9.46
N ARG A 128 -1.55 -17.09 10.17
CA ARG A 128 -1.14 -17.28 11.58
C ARG A 128 0.37 -17.48 11.72
N GLN A 129 0.97 -18.28 10.85
CA GLN A 129 2.43 -18.47 10.82
C GLN A 129 3.15 -17.15 10.52
N LEU A 130 2.69 -16.38 9.53
CA LEU A 130 3.25 -15.08 9.19
C LEU A 130 3.12 -14.09 10.36
N TRP A 131 1.98 -14.06 11.03
CA TRP A 131 1.77 -13.22 12.21
C TRP A 131 2.69 -13.62 13.37
N ASP A 132 2.92 -14.92 13.59
CA ASP A 132 3.86 -15.40 14.61
C ASP A 132 5.33 -15.08 14.27
N LEU A 133 5.67 -14.92 12.99
CA LEU A 133 6.98 -14.43 12.52
C LEU A 133 7.09 -12.90 12.53
N THR A 134 6.00 -12.18 12.81
CA THR A 134 5.96 -10.71 12.81
C THR A 134 6.30 -10.15 14.18
N ARG A 135 7.30 -9.27 14.26
CA ARG A 135 7.68 -8.49 15.45
C ARG A 135 6.88 -7.20 15.59
N ASP A 136 6.67 -6.47 14.49
CA ASP A 136 5.97 -5.18 14.51
C ASP A 136 4.83 -5.14 13.47
N VAL A 137 5.13 -5.17 12.17
CA VAL A 137 4.13 -4.92 11.10
C VAL A 137 3.94 -6.13 10.18
N LEU A 138 2.67 -6.48 9.89
CA LEU A 138 2.28 -7.45 8.86
C LEU A 138 1.43 -6.76 7.79
N VAL A 139 1.80 -6.93 6.53
CA VAL A 139 1.07 -6.36 5.38
C VAL A 139 0.59 -7.48 4.48
N LEU A 140 -0.71 -7.49 4.19
CA LEU A 140 -1.33 -8.40 3.22
C LEU A 140 -1.86 -7.58 2.05
N VAL A 141 -1.55 -8.00 0.82
CA VAL A 141 -2.00 -7.35 -0.43
C VAL A 141 -2.54 -8.41 -1.38
N GLU A 142 -3.68 -8.13 -2.00
CA GLU A 142 -4.33 -8.97 -3.00
C GLU A 142 -4.87 -8.12 -4.15
N PRO A 143 -5.13 -8.71 -5.34
CA PRO A 143 -5.83 -8.02 -6.42
C PRO A 143 -7.15 -7.40 -5.93
N GLY A 144 -7.46 -6.21 -6.42
CA GLY A 144 -8.66 -5.44 -6.07
C GLY A 144 -9.88 -5.96 -6.83
N THR A 145 -10.15 -7.25 -6.64
CA THR A 145 -11.30 -7.99 -7.14
C THR A 145 -12.24 -8.31 -5.97
N PRO A 146 -13.50 -8.71 -6.23
CA PRO A 146 -14.39 -9.18 -5.16
C PRO A 146 -13.77 -10.32 -4.34
N GLN A 147 -13.06 -11.25 -5.00
CA GLN A 147 -12.38 -12.36 -4.33
C GLN A 147 -11.20 -11.88 -3.48
N GLY A 148 -10.29 -11.07 -4.02
CA GLY A 148 -9.13 -10.58 -3.28
C GLY A 148 -9.53 -9.70 -2.09
N SER A 149 -10.51 -8.80 -2.27
CA SER A 149 -11.05 -8.01 -1.15
C SER A 149 -11.72 -8.88 -0.09
N SER A 150 -12.37 -9.99 -0.47
CA SER A 150 -12.96 -10.95 0.47
C SER A 150 -11.88 -11.66 1.29
N ILE A 151 -10.79 -12.12 0.64
CA ILE A 151 -9.63 -12.72 1.31
C ILE A 151 -9.06 -11.75 2.35
N ILE A 152 -8.78 -10.50 1.95
CA ILE A 152 -8.25 -9.47 2.85
C ILE A 152 -9.19 -9.23 4.05
N SER A 153 -10.50 -9.12 3.80
CA SER A 153 -11.51 -8.93 4.87
C SER A 153 -11.58 -10.13 5.84
N GLN A 154 -11.51 -11.35 5.32
CA GLN A 154 -11.50 -12.58 6.11
C GLN A 154 -10.25 -12.67 6.98
N MET A 155 -9.07 -12.44 6.41
CA MET A 155 -7.79 -12.49 7.14
C MET A 155 -7.71 -11.40 8.21
N ARG A 156 -8.18 -10.18 7.89
CA ARG A 156 -8.35 -9.09 8.86
C ARG A 156 -9.22 -9.50 10.04
N SER A 157 -10.40 -10.02 9.76
CA SER A 157 -11.32 -10.45 10.81
C SER A 157 -10.73 -11.57 11.66
N HIS A 158 -9.99 -12.49 11.04
CA HIS A 158 -9.34 -13.60 11.73
C HIS A 158 -8.25 -13.14 12.71
N ILE A 159 -7.30 -12.30 12.28
CA ILE A 159 -6.22 -11.79 13.13
C ILE A 159 -6.80 -11.00 14.31
N LEU A 160 -7.72 -10.08 14.05
CA LEU A 160 -8.34 -9.25 15.08
C LEU A 160 -9.10 -10.11 16.11
N TRP A 161 -9.87 -11.11 15.63
CA TRP A 161 -10.57 -12.04 16.51
C TRP A 161 -9.60 -12.87 17.38
N MET A 162 -8.54 -13.40 16.76
CA MET A 162 -7.54 -14.22 17.43
C MET A 162 -6.85 -13.45 18.56
N GLU A 163 -6.34 -12.25 18.27
CA GLU A 163 -5.64 -11.43 19.25
C GLU A 163 -6.57 -10.91 20.34
N LYS A 164 -7.80 -10.48 20.00
CA LYS A 164 -8.81 -10.11 21.01
C LYS A 164 -9.14 -11.26 21.96
N ARG A 165 -9.17 -12.49 21.45
CA ARG A 165 -9.37 -13.70 22.29
C ARG A 165 -8.14 -13.98 23.17
N LYS A 166 -6.92 -13.77 22.68
CA LYS A 166 -5.69 -13.89 23.49
C LYS A 166 -5.68 -12.86 24.63
N SER A 167 -5.97 -11.58 24.32
CA SER A 167 -6.02 -10.50 25.32
C SER A 167 -7.05 -10.78 26.42
N ARG A 168 -8.28 -11.20 26.08
CA ARG A 168 -9.31 -11.56 27.07
C ARG A 168 -8.88 -12.69 28.00
N LYS A 169 -8.19 -13.72 27.49
CA LYS A 169 -7.67 -14.82 28.31
C LYS A 169 -6.55 -14.36 29.25
N TYR A 170 -5.70 -13.44 28.78
CA TYR A 170 -4.64 -12.86 29.57
C TYR A 170 -5.22 -11.99 30.71
N GLU A 171 -6.18 -11.12 30.41
CA GLU A 171 -6.89 -10.30 31.40
C GLU A 171 -7.60 -11.16 32.46
N ALA A 172 -8.28 -12.24 32.03
CA ALA A 172 -8.95 -13.17 32.94
C ALA A 172 -8.00 -13.98 33.84
N ARG A 173 -6.73 -14.15 33.44
CA ARG A 173 -5.68 -14.75 34.28
C ARG A 173 -5.08 -13.71 35.23
N LYS A 174 -4.89 -12.49 34.76
CA LYS A 174 -4.38 -11.34 35.54
C LYS A 174 -5.31 -10.97 36.70
N SER A 175 -6.63 -11.09 36.53
CA SER A 175 -7.58 -10.86 37.63
C SER A 175 -7.53 -11.92 38.75
N LYS A 176 -6.81 -13.03 38.55
CA LYS A 176 -6.63 -14.09 39.56
C LYS A 176 -5.27 -14.05 40.28
N ASP A 177 -4.24 -13.44 39.69
CA ASP A 177 -2.90 -13.31 40.27
C ASP A 177 -2.61 -11.83 40.60
N THR A 178 -2.85 -11.42 41.85
CA THR A 178 -2.63 -10.04 42.34
C THR A 178 -1.16 -9.67 42.58
N ASN A 179 -0.21 -10.60 42.47
CA ASN A 179 1.21 -10.39 42.83
C ASN A 179 2.18 -10.66 41.67
N LYS A 180 2.31 -9.74 40.70
CA LYS A 180 3.53 -9.62 39.87
C LYS A 180 3.57 -8.31 39.09
N GLU A 181 4.21 -7.30 39.68
CA GLU A 181 4.22 -5.93 39.17
C GLU A 181 5.39 -5.62 38.23
N THR A 182 6.43 -6.46 38.18
CA THR A 182 7.69 -6.19 37.46
C THR A 182 7.76 -6.73 36.03
N SER A 183 6.81 -7.58 35.60
CA SER A 183 6.71 -8.11 34.21
C SER A 183 5.64 -7.38 33.37
N LYS A 184 5.22 -6.18 33.81
CA LYS A 184 4.09 -5.40 33.26
C LYS A 184 4.32 -4.87 31.84
N ASP A 185 5.53 -4.39 31.51
CA ASP A 185 5.76 -3.61 30.28
C ASP A 185 6.17 -4.43 29.05
N LEU A 186 6.89 -5.54 29.23
CA LEU A 186 7.34 -6.38 28.09
C LEU A 186 6.21 -7.24 27.50
N VAL A 187 5.20 -7.58 28.30
CA VAL A 187 4.09 -8.46 27.90
C VAL A 187 2.92 -7.68 27.29
N THR A 188 2.70 -6.44 27.73
CA THR A 188 1.71 -5.51 27.15
C THR A 188 2.15 -5.03 25.76
N LEU A 189 3.45 -4.80 25.52
CA LEU A 189 3.95 -4.41 24.19
C LEU A 189 3.79 -5.49 23.11
N ARG A 190 3.83 -6.78 23.49
CA ARG A 190 3.78 -7.92 22.54
C ARG A 190 2.37 -8.46 22.29
N SER A 191 1.39 -8.03 23.09
CA SER A 191 0.02 -8.56 23.04
C SER A 191 -0.93 -7.51 22.45
N GLY A 192 -1.81 -7.96 21.56
CA GLY A 192 -2.74 -7.07 20.87
C GLY A 192 -2.28 -6.72 19.45
N VAL A 193 -3.21 -6.12 18.73
CA VAL A 193 -3.07 -5.77 17.32
C VAL A 193 -3.96 -4.58 17.03
N HIS A 194 -3.49 -3.71 16.15
CA HIS A 194 -4.31 -2.66 15.57
C HIS A 194 -4.10 -2.56 14.05
N ILE A 195 -5.08 -1.97 13.38
CA ILE A 195 -4.99 -1.69 11.94
C ILE A 195 -4.36 -0.32 11.72
N VAL A 196 -3.25 -0.29 10.97
CA VAL A 196 -2.56 0.94 10.55
C VAL A 196 -3.24 1.54 9.32
N ALA A 197 -3.55 0.68 8.34
CA ALA A 197 -4.19 1.03 7.08
C ALA A 197 -4.86 -0.21 6.47
N PRO A 198 -5.83 -0.06 5.54
CA PRO A 198 -6.49 1.18 5.15
C PRO A 198 -7.63 1.58 6.10
N CYS A 199 -8.17 0.63 6.87
CA CYS A 199 -9.31 0.88 7.74
C CYS A 199 -8.91 1.75 8.94
N PRO A 200 -9.64 2.85 9.24
CA PRO A 200 -9.43 3.64 10.45
C PRO A 200 -10.01 2.99 11.72
N HIS A 201 -10.54 1.78 11.62
CA HIS A 201 -11.21 1.06 12.70
C HIS A 201 -10.88 -0.44 12.65
N GLU A 202 -11.07 -1.12 13.77
CA GLU A 202 -10.92 -2.57 14.00
C GLU A 202 -12.25 -3.31 14.06
N GLY A 203 -13.37 -2.59 14.04
CA GLY A 203 -14.70 -3.19 13.96
C GLY A 203 -14.95 -4.00 12.69
N ARG A 204 -16.15 -4.58 12.58
CA ARG A 204 -16.64 -5.18 11.34
C ARG A 204 -16.56 -4.17 10.20
N CYS A 205 -16.20 -4.62 8.99
CA CYS A 205 -16.11 -3.72 7.84
C CYS A 205 -17.52 -3.24 7.44
N PRO A 206 -17.81 -1.92 7.38
CA PRO A 206 -19.14 -1.45 7.01
C PRO A 206 -19.54 -1.76 5.56
N LEU A 207 -18.56 -2.05 4.70
CA LEU A 207 -18.81 -2.48 3.31
C LEU A 207 -19.11 -3.98 3.20
N GLU A 208 -18.95 -4.74 4.28
CA GLU A 208 -19.30 -6.16 4.29
C GLU A 208 -20.79 -6.33 4.00
N ASN A 209 -21.13 -7.20 3.04
CA ASN A 209 -22.51 -7.45 2.56
C ASN A 209 -23.20 -6.27 1.85
N SER A 210 -22.48 -5.19 1.53
CA SER A 210 -23.05 -4.04 0.80
C SER A 210 -23.17 -4.25 -0.72
N GLY A 211 -22.67 -5.37 -1.25
CA GLY A 211 -22.48 -5.62 -2.69
C GLY A 211 -21.29 -4.89 -3.31
N LYS A 212 -20.70 -3.91 -2.60
CA LYS A 212 -19.45 -3.24 -2.96
C LYS A 212 -18.28 -3.86 -2.18
N TYR A 213 -17.05 -3.67 -2.69
CA TYR A 213 -15.83 -4.14 -2.04
C TYR A 213 -14.78 -3.02 -1.93
N CYS A 214 -13.99 -3.06 -0.85
CA CYS A 214 -12.98 -2.05 -0.55
C CYS A 214 -11.71 -2.32 -1.35
N HIS A 215 -11.38 -1.42 -2.27
CA HIS A 215 -10.19 -1.49 -3.10
C HIS A 215 -9.67 -0.09 -3.41
N PHE A 216 -8.44 -0.05 -3.89
CA PHE A 216 -7.71 1.14 -4.32
C PHE A 216 -7.23 0.92 -5.76
N VAL A 217 -6.89 2.01 -6.43
CA VAL A 217 -6.38 1.98 -7.81
C VAL A 217 -5.02 2.65 -7.84
N GLN A 218 -4.07 2.00 -8.50
CA GLN A 218 -2.83 2.61 -8.92
C GLN A 218 -2.83 2.69 -10.45
N ARG A 219 -2.51 3.87 -10.96
CA ARG A 219 -2.29 4.07 -12.40
C ARG A 219 -0.86 3.71 -12.74
N LEU A 220 -0.69 2.79 -13.68
CA LEU A 220 0.60 2.35 -14.20
C LEU A 220 0.74 2.82 -15.64
N GLN A 221 1.88 3.42 -15.98
CA GLN A 221 2.19 3.75 -17.37
C GLN A 221 2.55 2.47 -18.11
N ARG A 222 1.92 2.23 -19.26
CA ARG A 222 2.29 1.11 -20.12
C ARG A 222 3.57 1.45 -20.84
N THR A 223 4.57 0.58 -20.72
CA THR A 223 5.80 0.62 -21.51
C THR A 223 5.51 0.50 -23.01
N THR A 224 6.44 0.94 -23.85
CA THR A 224 6.35 0.80 -25.31
C THR A 224 6.14 -0.66 -25.72
N SER A 225 6.80 -1.61 -25.04
CA SER A 225 6.63 -3.05 -25.25
C SER A 225 5.23 -3.55 -24.89
N GLN A 226 4.65 -3.10 -23.76
CA GLN A 226 3.26 -3.43 -23.38
C GLN A 226 2.27 -2.95 -24.43
N ARG A 227 2.45 -1.74 -24.94
CA ARG A 227 1.60 -1.20 -26.00
C ARG A 227 1.74 -1.99 -27.29
N ALA A 228 2.96 -2.38 -27.68
CA ALA A 228 3.18 -3.17 -28.89
C ALA A 228 2.54 -4.57 -28.81
N TYR A 229 2.62 -5.24 -27.65
CA TYR A 229 2.09 -6.61 -27.48
C TYR A 229 0.58 -6.66 -27.26
N LYS A 230 0.01 -5.73 -26.48
CA LYS A 230 -1.44 -5.65 -26.20
C LYS A 230 -2.22 -4.89 -27.28
N ARG A 231 -1.60 -4.51 -28.41
CA ARG A 231 -2.29 -3.87 -29.55
C ARG A 231 -3.37 -4.81 -30.08
N SER A 232 -4.63 -4.39 -30.02
CA SER A 232 -5.71 -4.99 -30.80
C SER A 232 -5.87 -4.21 -32.11
N LYS A 233 -6.45 -4.84 -33.14
CA LYS A 233 -6.76 -4.17 -34.41
C LYS A 233 -7.92 -3.17 -34.30
N SER A 234 -8.72 -3.26 -33.24
CA SER A 234 -10.02 -2.60 -33.14
C SER A 234 -10.00 -1.28 -32.37
N GLU A 235 -9.08 -1.07 -31.41
CA GLU A 235 -9.02 0.17 -30.64
C GLU A 235 -7.57 0.55 -30.26
N PRO A 236 -7.23 1.85 -30.29
CA PRO A 236 -5.94 2.32 -29.80
C PRO A 236 -5.83 2.06 -28.29
N LEU A 237 -4.84 1.27 -27.90
CA LEU A 237 -4.59 0.92 -26.51
C LEU A 237 -4.15 2.17 -25.72
N ARG A 238 -4.85 2.49 -24.62
CA ARG A 238 -4.46 3.60 -23.74
C ARG A 238 -3.02 3.46 -23.25
N GLY A 239 -2.34 4.60 -23.09
CA GLY A 239 -0.97 4.66 -22.59
C GLY A 239 -0.80 4.22 -21.13
N PHE A 240 -1.89 4.04 -20.38
CA PHE A 240 -1.87 3.65 -18.97
C PHE A 240 -2.86 2.52 -18.66
N GLU A 241 -2.65 1.85 -17.54
CA GLU A 241 -3.49 0.81 -16.96
C GLU A 241 -3.83 1.19 -15.52
N ASP A 242 -5.12 1.18 -15.18
CA ASP A 242 -5.58 1.42 -13.81
C ASP A 242 -5.78 0.06 -13.14
N GLU A 243 -4.82 -0.35 -12.33
CA GLU A 243 -4.85 -1.65 -11.66
C GLU A 243 -5.34 -1.50 -10.23
N LYS A 244 -6.20 -2.44 -9.84
CA LYS A 244 -6.91 -2.44 -8.58
C LYS A 244 -6.21 -3.37 -7.59
N PHE A 245 -6.12 -2.95 -6.34
CA PHE A 245 -5.60 -3.75 -5.25
C PHE A 245 -6.40 -3.54 -3.96
N SER A 246 -6.39 -4.54 -3.09
CA SER A 246 -6.94 -4.49 -1.74
C SER A 246 -5.83 -4.88 -0.77
N PHE A 247 -5.71 -4.17 0.35
CA PHE A 247 -4.65 -4.45 1.32
C PHE A 247 -5.10 -4.22 2.75
N VAL A 248 -4.31 -4.72 3.69
CA VAL A 248 -4.41 -4.42 5.12
C VAL A 248 -3.02 -4.48 5.76
N ALA A 249 -2.73 -3.50 6.60
CA ALA A 249 -1.51 -3.43 7.41
C ALA A 249 -1.88 -3.52 8.90
N PHE A 250 -1.39 -4.56 9.55
CA PHE A 250 -1.52 -4.79 10.99
C PHE A 250 -0.24 -4.35 11.68
N ARG A 251 -0.37 -3.85 12.91
CA ARG A 251 0.75 -3.59 13.80
C ARG A 251 0.52 -4.25 15.15
N ARG A 252 1.56 -4.81 15.75
CA ARG A 252 1.50 -5.37 17.11
C ARG A 252 1.32 -4.28 18.15
N GLY A 253 0.68 -4.65 19.25
CA GLY A 253 0.42 -3.76 20.38
C GLY A 253 -0.86 -2.94 20.22
N GLU A 254 -1.11 -2.09 21.22
CA GLU A 254 -2.31 -1.27 21.27
C GLU A 254 -2.27 -0.11 20.27
N ARG A 255 -3.45 0.29 19.80
CA ARG A 255 -3.61 1.50 19.00
C ARG A 255 -3.15 2.72 19.83
N PRO A 256 -2.26 3.58 19.30
CA PRO A 256 -1.87 4.81 19.98
C PRO A 256 -3.10 5.67 20.29
N ARG A 257 -3.18 6.21 21.52
CA ARG A 257 -4.24 7.13 21.95
C ARG A 257 -3.86 8.61 21.82
N GLU A 258 -2.63 8.86 21.36
CA GLU A 258 -2.07 10.18 21.12
C GLU A 258 -2.64 10.79 19.83
N ARG A 259 -2.31 12.07 19.59
CA ARG A 259 -2.68 12.76 18.33
C ARG A 259 -2.15 11.97 17.14
N TRP A 260 -2.91 11.97 16.06
CA TRP A 260 -2.55 11.20 14.88
C TRP A 260 -1.20 11.72 14.34
N PRO A 261 -0.25 10.86 13.94
CA PRO A 261 1.11 11.31 13.59
C PRO A 261 1.19 12.33 12.45
N LEU A 262 0.11 12.48 11.66
CA LEU A 262 0.02 13.47 10.58
C LEU A 262 -0.54 14.82 11.03
N ASP A 263 -1.09 14.92 12.25
CA ASP A 263 -1.59 16.18 12.78
C ASP A 263 -0.40 17.13 13.00
N GLY A 264 -0.28 18.15 12.15
CA GLY A 264 0.83 19.13 12.17
C GLY A 264 1.98 18.83 11.22
N MET A 265 1.95 17.72 10.45
CA MET A 265 2.91 17.51 9.36
C MET A 265 2.57 18.40 8.16
N LYS A 266 3.55 19.21 7.72
CA LYS A 266 3.47 19.89 6.43
C LYS A 266 3.87 18.88 5.34
N PHE A 267 2.93 18.53 4.48
CA PHE A 267 3.20 17.69 3.32
C PHE A 267 3.61 18.56 2.15
N ASP A 268 4.64 18.13 1.42
CA ASP A 268 4.91 18.67 0.10
C ASP A 268 3.75 18.31 -0.83
N THR A 269 3.21 19.31 -1.50
CA THR A 269 2.28 19.12 -2.61
C THR A 269 2.96 18.30 -3.72
N LEU A 270 2.20 17.57 -4.53
CA LEU A 270 2.70 16.86 -5.72
C LEU A 270 3.54 17.77 -6.63
N LYS A 271 3.22 19.07 -6.68
CA LYS A 271 4.02 20.09 -7.38
C LYS A 271 5.38 20.32 -6.72
N GLU A 272 5.43 20.45 -5.40
CA GLU A 272 6.69 20.60 -4.65
C GLU A 272 7.54 19.33 -4.71
N GLN A 273 6.93 18.14 -4.70
CA GLN A 273 7.62 16.87 -4.90
C GLN A 273 8.22 16.76 -6.31
N HIS A 274 7.48 17.19 -7.34
CA HIS A 274 8.01 17.25 -8.71
C HIS A 274 9.12 18.30 -8.87
N ALA A 275 9.05 19.41 -8.15
CA ALA A 275 10.10 20.44 -8.15
C ALA A 275 11.36 20.02 -7.38
N LYS A 276 11.24 19.09 -6.43
CA LYS A 276 12.35 18.51 -5.67
C LYS A 276 13.05 17.34 -6.39
N ARG A 277 12.48 16.80 -7.47
CA ARG A 277 13.15 15.79 -8.31
C ARG A 277 14.27 16.44 -9.12
N ASN A 278 15.48 15.89 -9.03
CA ASN A 278 16.60 16.34 -9.85
C ASN A 278 16.33 15.94 -11.32
N PRO A 279 16.53 16.84 -12.30
CA PRO A 279 16.32 16.55 -13.72
C PRO A 279 17.15 15.37 -14.25
N GLU A 280 18.33 15.14 -13.65
CA GLU A 280 19.25 14.06 -14.01
C GLU A 280 18.69 12.66 -13.69
N ASP A 281 17.77 12.53 -12.72
CA ASP A 281 17.12 11.25 -12.39
C ASP A 281 16.10 10.81 -13.46
N LEU A 282 15.82 11.68 -14.45
CA LEU A 282 14.91 11.43 -15.57
C LEU A 282 15.64 11.18 -16.89
N GLU A 283 16.95 11.36 -16.94
CA GLU A 283 17.76 11.05 -18.12
C GLU A 283 18.01 9.55 -18.18
N ILE A 284 17.13 8.86 -18.90
CA ILE A 284 17.46 7.55 -19.44
C ILE A 284 18.51 7.80 -20.52
N ASP A 285 19.76 7.36 -20.29
CA ASP A 285 20.82 7.44 -21.29
C ASP A 285 20.44 6.60 -22.51
N TYR A 286 19.98 7.28 -23.57
CA TYR A 286 19.51 6.66 -24.80
C TYR A 286 20.67 5.98 -25.57
N GLU A 287 21.93 6.33 -25.32
CA GLU A 287 23.10 5.71 -25.96
C GLU A 287 23.26 4.23 -25.58
N ASP A 288 23.01 3.86 -24.32
CA ASP A 288 23.10 2.47 -23.85
C ASP A 288 21.98 1.59 -24.40
N LEU A 289 20.81 2.16 -24.71
CA LEU A 289 19.71 1.45 -25.35
C LEU A 289 19.98 1.18 -26.85
N LEU A 290 20.72 2.08 -27.51
CA LEU A 290 21.13 1.98 -28.90
C LEU A 290 22.25 0.94 -29.11
N ARG A 291 23.18 0.82 -28.16
CA ARG A 291 24.21 -0.24 -28.17
C ARG A 291 23.63 -1.65 -28.18
N LEU A 292 22.51 -1.86 -27.49
CA LEU A 292 21.78 -3.14 -27.46
C LEU A 292 20.95 -3.40 -28.73
N GLN A 293 20.67 -2.38 -29.54
CA GLN A 293 19.96 -2.50 -30.81
C GLN A 293 20.90 -2.73 -32.01
N ALA A 294 22.15 -2.28 -31.92
CA ALA A 294 23.15 -2.45 -32.97
C ALA A 294 23.59 -3.90 -33.22
N GLU A 295 23.34 -4.83 -32.28
CA GLU A 295 23.64 -6.26 -32.45
C GLU A 295 22.55 -7.03 -33.22
N ALA A 296 21.49 -6.37 -33.70
CA ALA A 296 20.38 -7.00 -34.43
C ALA A 296 19.94 -6.19 -35.67
N GLU A 297 20.74 -6.24 -36.72
CA GLU A 297 20.40 -5.86 -38.10
C GLU A 297 19.67 -7.04 -38.81
N VAL A 298 18.67 -6.98 -39.73
CA VAL A 298 18.10 -5.98 -40.67
C VAL A 298 16.65 -6.41 -41.06
N GLU A 299 15.71 -5.47 -41.29
CA GLU A 299 14.88 -5.32 -42.52
C GLU A 299 13.89 -4.12 -42.40
N PRO A 300 13.78 -3.26 -43.43
CA PRO A 300 13.16 -1.94 -43.29
C PRO A 300 11.68 -1.94 -43.68
N CYS A 301 10.80 -1.38 -42.85
CA CYS A 301 9.43 -1.05 -43.26
C CYS A 301 9.16 0.45 -43.17
N LYS A 302 8.38 0.91 -44.15
CA LYS A 302 8.30 2.26 -44.70
C LYS A 302 7.82 3.33 -43.70
N LYS A 303 8.29 4.57 -43.91
CA LYS A 303 7.70 5.81 -43.37
C LYS A 303 6.26 5.96 -43.89
N GLU A 304 5.39 6.51 -43.05
CA GLU A 304 4.06 7.16 -43.29
C GLU A 304 3.12 6.74 -42.14
N ASP A 305 2.33 7.56 -41.44
CA ASP A 305 2.15 9.01 -41.35
C ASP A 305 1.79 9.30 -39.88
N LEU A 306 2.41 10.31 -39.28
CA LEU A 306 2.03 10.81 -37.96
C LEU A 306 0.74 11.61 -38.11
N VAL A 307 -0.40 11.02 -37.76
CA VAL A 307 -1.64 11.77 -37.62
C VAL A 307 -1.70 12.36 -36.22
N ASN A 308 -1.67 13.70 -36.17
CA ASN A 308 -1.92 14.50 -34.98
C ASN A 308 -3.38 14.26 -34.55
N TYR A 309 -3.59 13.49 -33.47
CA TYR A 309 -4.93 13.21 -32.95
C TYR A 309 -5.25 14.21 -31.85
N GLU A 310 -6.32 14.98 -32.10
CA GLU A 310 -6.87 16.00 -31.22
C GLU A 310 -6.99 15.49 -29.79
N SER A 311 -6.42 16.26 -28.88
CA SER A 311 -6.73 16.20 -27.46
C SER A 311 -8.23 16.38 -27.27
N ASP A 312 -8.85 15.51 -26.48
CA ASP A 312 -10.14 15.84 -25.86
C ASP A 312 -9.96 17.19 -25.16
N GLU A 313 -10.59 18.23 -25.71
CA GLU A 313 -10.65 19.55 -25.11
C GLU A 313 -11.31 19.40 -23.74
N VAL A 314 -10.48 19.51 -22.71
CA VAL A 314 -10.95 19.96 -21.41
C VAL A 314 -11.50 21.36 -21.66
N GLN A 315 -12.82 21.49 -21.59
CA GLN A 315 -13.51 22.77 -21.70
C GLN A 315 -12.83 23.77 -20.74
N ASP A 316 -12.27 24.82 -21.33
CA ASP A 316 -11.66 25.96 -20.66
C ASP A 316 -12.76 26.73 -19.92
N ASP A 317 -13.06 26.31 -18.70
CA ASP A 317 -13.76 27.16 -17.75
C ASP A 317 -12.73 28.17 -17.23
N THR A 318 -12.69 29.32 -17.91
CA THR A 318 -12.18 30.63 -17.47
C THR A 318 -11.43 30.59 -16.14
N VAL A 319 -10.11 30.76 -16.23
CA VAL A 319 -9.28 31.19 -15.10
C VAL A 319 -9.78 32.55 -14.64
N ASP A 320 -10.68 32.55 -13.65
CA ASP A 320 -10.96 33.75 -12.88
C ASP A 320 -9.67 34.08 -12.12
N SER A 321 -9.02 35.16 -12.57
CA SER A 321 -7.78 35.66 -12.02
C SER A 321 -8.06 36.40 -10.71
N ASP A 322 -8.58 35.71 -9.71
CA ASP A 322 -8.68 36.25 -8.36
C ASP A 322 -7.34 36.04 -7.65
N LYS A 323 -6.50 37.07 -7.77
CA LYS A 323 -5.38 37.33 -6.85
C LYS A 323 -5.94 37.75 -5.49
N ASP A 324 -6.50 36.80 -4.74
CA ASP A 324 -6.73 36.98 -3.31
C ASP A 324 -5.78 36.09 -2.52
N GLN A 325 -4.62 36.67 -2.21
CA GLN A 325 -3.78 36.23 -1.10
C GLN A 325 -4.48 36.57 0.22
N GLU A 326 -5.53 35.82 0.57
CA GLU A 326 -5.96 35.77 1.96
C GLU A 326 -5.21 34.63 2.65
N LYS A 327 -4.24 35.01 3.49
CA LYS A 327 -3.70 34.17 4.56
C LYS A 327 -4.83 33.92 5.58
N GLY A 328 -5.80 33.08 5.21
CA GLY A 328 -6.73 32.50 6.17
C GLY A 328 -5.96 31.50 7.01
N GLU A 329 -5.92 31.74 8.32
CA GLU A 329 -5.43 30.78 9.30
C GLU A 329 -6.10 29.43 9.03
N GLU A 330 -5.32 28.43 8.62
CA GLU A 330 -5.81 27.05 8.51
C GLU A 330 -6.16 26.60 9.92
N GLU A 331 -7.44 26.69 10.31
CA GLU A 331 -7.94 25.93 11.45
C GLU A 331 -7.67 24.45 11.15
N THR A 332 -6.59 23.93 11.72
CA THR A 332 -6.22 22.53 11.62
C THR A 332 -7.27 21.71 12.35
N ILE A 333 -8.23 21.16 11.59
CA ILE A 333 -9.22 20.23 12.11
C ILE A 333 -8.45 18.97 12.57
N PRO A 334 -8.37 18.68 13.88
CA PRO A 334 -7.55 17.56 14.37
C PRO A 334 -8.14 16.23 13.93
N ALA A 335 -7.31 15.21 13.70
CA ALA A 335 -7.81 13.84 13.55
C ALA A 335 -8.63 13.40 14.77
N ASP A 336 -9.59 12.49 14.57
CA ASP A 336 -10.13 11.71 15.67
C ASP A 336 -8.98 10.94 16.33
N LEU A 337 -8.75 11.21 17.62
CA LEU A 337 -7.72 10.54 18.42
C LEU A 337 -7.87 9.01 18.31
N GLY A 338 -6.78 8.32 17.99
CA GLY A 338 -6.74 6.87 17.78
C GLY A 338 -7.20 6.37 16.41
N GLY A 339 -8.36 6.82 15.92
CA GLY A 339 -8.93 6.39 14.63
C GLY A 339 -8.27 7.04 13.40
N GLY A 340 -7.66 8.20 13.60
CA GLY A 340 -7.06 8.98 12.52
C GLY A 340 -8.11 9.60 11.60
N TRP A 341 -7.66 10.04 10.42
CA TRP A 341 -8.50 10.62 9.39
C TRP A 341 -9.33 9.54 8.69
N GLY A 342 -10.51 9.93 8.18
CA GLY A 342 -11.31 9.06 7.33
C GLY A 342 -10.56 8.67 6.07
N ARG A 343 -10.99 7.59 5.42
CA ARG A 343 -10.47 7.18 4.13
C ARG A 343 -11.54 7.28 3.06
N ILE A 344 -11.25 8.01 2.00
CA ILE A 344 -12.12 8.07 0.82
C ILE A 344 -12.08 6.71 0.12
N ILE A 345 -13.24 6.09 -0.01
CA ILE A 345 -13.42 4.84 -0.72
C ILE A 345 -14.16 5.17 -2.01
N PHE A 346 -13.59 4.80 -3.16
CA PHE A 346 -14.02 5.19 -4.50
C PHE A 346 -13.67 6.63 -4.90
N SER A 347 -13.69 6.89 -6.21
CA SER A 347 -13.36 8.21 -6.76
C SER A 347 -14.45 9.24 -6.42
N PRO A 348 -14.08 10.42 -5.89
CA PRO A 348 -15.04 11.51 -5.68
C PRO A 348 -15.74 11.92 -6.98
N VAL A 349 -17.07 12.05 -6.93
CA VAL A 349 -17.91 12.45 -8.05
C VAL A 349 -18.07 13.97 -8.02
N ARG A 350 -17.58 14.64 -9.07
CA ARG A 350 -17.65 16.10 -9.21
C ARG A 350 -18.76 16.44 -10.21
N ARG A 351 -19.78 17.20 -9.78
CA ARG A 351 -20.88 17.66 -10.64
C ARG A 351 -21.13 19.15 -10.41
N GLY A 352 -20.62 19.99 -11.30
CA GLY A 352 -20.73 21.45 -11.22
C GLY A 352 -20.21 22.00 -9.89
N ARG A 353 -21.12 22.51 -9.05
CA ARG A 353 -20.83 23.12 -7.74
C ARG A 353 -20.91 22.15 -6.56
N GLN A 354 -21.05 20.85 -6.83
CA GLN A 354 -21.16 19.80 -5.81
C GLN A 354 -20.07 18.74 -6.00
N VAL A 355 -19.53 18.28 -4.88
CA VAL A 355 -18.61 17.14 -4.83
C VAL A 355 -19.19 16.11 -3.86
N ALA A 356 -19.44 14.90 -4.35
CA ALA A 356 -19.90 13.78 -3.55
C ALA A 356 -18.76 12.76 -3.38
N MET A 357 -18.61 12.20 -2.18
CA MET A 357 -17.60 11.20 -1.89
C MET A 357 -18.10 10.19 -0.85
N ASP A 358 -17.62 8.96 -0.93
CA ASP A 358 -17.90 7.95 0.07
C ASP A 358 -16.68 7.80 1.00
N VAL A 359 -16.88 7.93 2.31
CA VAL A 359 -15.79 7.94 3.29
C VAL A 359 -16.02 6.89 4.37
N CYS A 360 -15.01 6.05 4.59
CA CYS A 360 -14.95 5.13 5.72
C CYS A 360 -14.23 5.80 6.90
N ARG A 361 -14.85 5.84 8.07
CA ARG A 361 -14.28 6.47 9.28
C ARG A 361 -14.51 5.63 10.53
N SER A 362 -13.76 5.91 11.59
CA SER A 362 -14.13 5.41 12.91
C SER A 362 -15.21 6.31 13.54
N ILE A 363 -16.12 5.70 14.30
CA ILE A 363 -17.15 6.41 15.08
C ILE A 363 -16.72 6.56 16.55
N LYS A 364 -15.87 5.64 17.03
CA LYS A 364 -15.44 5.57 18.43
C LYS A 364 -13.96 5.87 18.53
N ARG A 365 -13.56 6.58 19.59
CA ARG A 365 -12.16 6.96 19.86
C ARG A 365 -11.22 5.75 20.00
N ASP A 366 -11.73 4.60 20.42
CA ASP A 366 -10.95 3.36 20.53
C ASP A 366 -10.78 2.64 19.18
N GLY A 367 -11.41 3.15 18.11
CA GLY A 367 -11.39 2.51 16.80
C GLY A 367 -12.21 1.22 16.73
N SER A 368 -13.03 0.90 17.74
CA SER A 368 -13.76 -0.38 17.81
C SER A 368 -14.89 -0.48 16.78
N GLU A 369 -15.36 0.65 16.24
CA GLU A 369 -16.50 0.71 15.32
C GLU A 369 -16.21 1.67 14.16
N GLY A 370 -16.68 1.29 12.98
CA GLY A 370 -16.54 2.05 11.75
C GLY A 370 -17.88 2.39 11.10
N SER A 371 -17.92 3.50 10.37
CA SER A 371 -19.05 3.90 9.54
C SER A 371 -18.60 4.13 8.11
N PHE A 372 -19.46 3.81 7.15
CA PHE A 372 -19.30 4.18 5.76
C PHE A 372 -20.37 5.21 5.39
N GLN A 373 -19.95 6.42 5.05
CA GLN A 373 -20.83 7.58 4.90
C GLN A 373 -20.70 8.18 3.51
N HIS A 374 -21.84 8.50 2.90
CA HIS A 374 -21.91 9.29 1.69
C HIS A 374 -21.98 10.78 2.06
N LEU A 375 -20.98 11.55 1.65
CA LEU A 375 -20.85 12.97 1.96
C LEU A 375 -21.03 13.80 0.69
N VAL A 376 -21.75 14.91 0.80
CA VAL A 376 -21.96 15.86 -0.30
C VAL A 376 -21.55 17.26 0.15
N PHE A 377 -20.56 17.82 -0.53
CA PHE A 377 -20.01 19.15 -0.27
C PHE A 377 -20.47 20.11 -1.36
N THR A 378 -20.93 21.29 -0.96
CA THR A 378 -21.33 22.37 -1.89
C THR A 378 -20.58 23.64 -1.55
N ARG A 379 -20.22 24.44 -2.57
CA ARG A 379 -19.54 25.74 -2.38
C ARG A 379 -20.30 26.67 -1.44
N SER A 380 -21.64 26.62 -1.46
CA SER A 380 -22.51 27.48 -0.64
C SER A 380 -22.57 27.09 0.85
N LYS A 381 -22.46 25.80 1.18
CA LYS A 381 -22.56 25.34 2.57
C LYS A 381 -21.22 25.41 3.30
N ASN A 382 -20.15 24.99 2.64
CA ASN A 382 -18.80 25.03 3.22
C ASN A 382 -17.76 25.18 2.09
N PRO A 383 -17.32 26.41 1.77
CA PRO A 383 -16.41 26.66 0.65
C PRO A 383 -15.04 25.99 0.84
N THR A 384 -14.54 25.94 2.08
CA THR A 384 -13.24 25.35 2.42
C THR A 384 -13.23 23.83 2.19
N LEU A 385 -14.18 23.11 2.78
CA LEU A 385 -14.31 21.66 2.58
C LEU A 385 -14.65 21.32 1.13
N HIS A 386 -15.45 22.13 0.45
CA HIS A 386 -15.70 21.93 -0.98
C HIS A 386 -14.42 22.06 -1.82
N ARG A 387 -13.54 23.03 -1.52
CA ARG A 387 -12.24 23.18 -2.20
C ARG A 387 -11.32 21.98 -1.93
N LEU A 388 -11.27 21.48 -0.71
CA LEU A 388 -10.53 20.27 -0.35
C LEU A 388 -11.10 19.03 -1.07
N ALA A 389 -12.43 18.88 -1.08
CA ALA A 389 -13.14 17.80 -1.75
C ALA A 389 -12.85 17.77 -3.25
N LYS A 390 -12.80 18.94 -3.91
CA LYS A 390 -12.42 19.03 -5.33
C LYS A 390 -11.02 18.50 -5.62
N LYS A 391 -10.07 18.71 -4.70
CA LYS A 391 -8.68 18.26 -4.84
C LYS A 391 -8.44 16.80 -4.42
N SER A 392 -9.39 16.20 -3.70
CA SER A 392 -9.23 14.86 -3.16
C SER A 392 -9.33 13.76 -4.23
N LEU A 393 -8.56 12.69 -4.02
CA LEU A 393 -8.48 11.53 -4.89
C LEU A 393 -8.97 10.27 -4.17
N TRP A 394 -9.16 9.20 -4.94
CA TRP A 394 -9.52 7.89 -4.40
C TRP A 394 -8.40 7.38 -3.49
N GLY A 395 -8.73 7.08 -2.25
CA GLY A 395 -7.80 6.53 -1.27
C GLY A 395 -7.13 7.60 -0.42
N ASP A 396 -7.42 8.87 -0.66
CA ASP A 396 -6.94 9.94 0.19
C ASP A 396 -7.54 9.85 1.61
N LEU A 397 -6.81 10.48 2.53
CA LEU A 397 -7.30 10.74 3.86
C LEU A 397 -8.23 11.97 3.84
N TRP A 398 -9.30 11.91 4.62
CA TRP A 398 -10.30 12.97 4.69
C TRP A 398 -10.45 13.49 6.13
N PRO A 399 -10.32 14.82 6.36
CA PRO A 399 -10.55 15.44 7.66
C PRO A 399 -12.04 15.45 8.00
N PHE A 400 -12.37 15.40 9.28
CA PHE A 400 -13.75 15.56 9.76
C PHE A 400 -13.91 16.78 10.64
#